data_AF-A0A1F7INT4-F1
#
_entry.id   AF-A0A1F7INT4-F1
#
_cell.length_a   1.000
_cell.length_b   1.000
_cell.length_c   1.000
_cell.angle_alpha   90.00
_cell.angle_beta   90.00
_cell.angle_gamma   90.00
#
_symmetry.space_group_name_H-M   'P 1'
#
loop_
_entity.id
_entity.type
_entity.pdbx_description
1 polymer ?
#
loop_
_entity_poly.entity_id
_entity_poly.type
_entity_poly.pdbx_seq_one_letter_code
_entity_poly.pdbx_strand_id
1 'polypeptide(L)'
;MPRQITTFEFKLVGFLTLKQFIYFVIFIPLGFIAYKLTPIPLLNLLVGVIVGAMGPALAFVPVNDRPLDTWIKNLVRRLTSPTQYIYHKKNPPIYFLKNLFFVNDPHRVMSHIESQEKLSAYLAKTKSNLPSPNRKKQSIAVLLQKPKEALIEQKKAPQKPAIPNVVVKKIQPAPTKPFFSGIVKNHRLIPLPGVLIYVKDGQGNVVRLLKTNPHGVFGTLKPLPQSDYLFEFKDPKNTYFFDTIKLRIEESNLKPFEFFSKELI
;
A
#
# COMPACT_ATOMS: atom_id res chain seq x y z
N MET A 1 -10.29 -31.20 -13.62
CA MET A 1 -8.97 -30.58 -13.84
C MET A 1 -9.12 -29.47 -14.88
N PRO A 2 -8.72 -28.21 -14.60
CA PRO A 2 -8.74 -27.15 -15.61
C PRO A 2 -7.71 -27.46 -16.71
N ARG A 3 -8.15 -27.59 -17.96
CA ARG A 3 -7.25 -27.68 -19.12
C ARG A 3 -6.79 -26.27 -19.50
N GLN A 4 -5.49 -26.09 -19.71
CA GLN A 4 -4.98 -24.89 -20.40
C GLN A 4 -5.46 -24.95 -21.86
N ILE A 5 -6.22 -23.94 -22.29
CA ILE A 5 -6.84 -23.84 -23.62
C ILE A 5 -6.26 -22.71 -24.49
N THR A 6 -5.21 -22.02 -24.02
CA THR A 6 -4.71 -20.77 -24.63
C THR A 6 -3.25 -20.82 -25.12
N THR A 7 -2.57 -21.96 -25.08
CA THR A 7 -1.22 -22.11 -25.64
C THR A 7 -1.27 -22.29 -27.17
N PHE A 8 -1.77 -21.28 -27.88
CA PHE A 8 -1.69 -21.19 -29.34
C PHE A 8 -0.40 -20.44 -29.72
N GLU A 9 0.54 -21.14 -30.37
CA GLU A 9 1.65 -20.49 -31.04
C GLU A 9 1.21 -19.95 -32.40
N PHE A 10 1.55 -18.70 -32.69
CA PHE A 10 1.23 -18.07 -33.98
C PHE A 10 2.04 -18.71 -35.11
N LYS A 11 1.32 -19.30 -36.07
CA LYS A 11 1.86 -19.82 -37.32
C LYS A 11 1.84 -18.73 -38.38
N LEU A 12 3.01 -18.41 -38.94
CA LEU A 12 3.19 -17.36 -39.95
C LEU A 12 2.91 -17.89 -41.37
N VAL A 13 3.45 -19.06 -41.70
CA VAL A 13 3.33 -19.68 -43.03
C VAL A 13 3.02 -21.16 -42.86
N GLY A 14 1.79 -21.57 -43.19
CA GLY A 14 1.34 -22.95 -43.06
C GLY A 14 1.43 -23.46 -41.62
N PHE A 15 2.34 -24.39 -41.36
CA PHE A 15 2.59 -24.96 -40.03
C PHE A 15 3.77 -24.32 -39.28
N LEU A 16 4.55 -23.45 -39.92
CA LEU A 16 5.72 -22.79 -39.33
C LEU A 16 5.34 -21.64 -38.39
N THR A 17 5.89 -21.63 -37.18
CA THR A 17 5.83 -20.46 -36.31
C THR A 17 6.71 -19.33 -36.82
N LEU A 18 6.46 -18.09 -36.39
CA LEU A 18 7.29 -16.93 -36.72
C LEU A 18 8.79 -17.17 -36.44
N LYS A 19 9.12 -17.83 -35.32
CA LYS A 19 10.51 -18.16 -34.95
C LYS A 19 11.13 -19.16 -35.92
N GLN A 20 10.40 -20.24 -36.24
CA GLN A 20 10.86 -21.27 -37.18
C GLN A 20 11.14 -20.67 -38.56
N PHE A 21 10.24 -19.81 -39.05
CA PHE A 21 10.44 -19.10 -40.32
C PHE A 21 11.71 -18.23 -40.31
N ILE A 22 11.97 -17.49 -39.23
CA ILE A 22 13.18 -16.67 -39.08
C ILE A 22 14.46 -17.53 -39.17
N TYR A 23 14.49 -18.73 -38.61
CA TYR A 23 15.65 -19.63 -38.75
C TYR A 23 15.90 -20.01 -40.22
N PHE A 24 14.87 -20.31 -41.00
CA PHE A 24 15.02 -20.59 -42.43
C PHE A 24 15.56 -19.37 -43.20
N VAL A 25 14.99 -18.18 -42.96
CA VAL A 25 15.38 -16.92 -43.61
C VAL A 25 16.83 -16.52 -43.30
N ILE A 26 17.36 -16.87 -42.12
CA ILE A 26 18.76 -16.59 -41.76
C ILE A 26 19.71 -17.67 -42.29
N PHE A 27 19.43 -18.95 -42.04
CA PHE A 27 20.41 -20.01 -42.29
C PHE A 27 20.51 -20.43 -43.76
N ILE A 28 19.46 -20.31 -44.57
CA ILE A 28 19.53 -20.66 -46.00
C ILE A 28 20.46 -19.68 -46.76
N PRO A 29 20.30 -18.33 -46.66
CA PRO A 29 21.26 -17.40 -47.25
C PRO A 29 22.66 -17.53 -46.65
N LEU A 30 22.77 -17.75 -45.34
CA LEU A 30 24.08 -17.93 -44.69
C LEU A 30 24.81 -19.18 -45.21
N GLY A 31 24.10 -20.28 -45.46
CA GLY A 31 24.65 -21.49 -46.09
C GLY A 31 25.11 -21.25 -47.53
N PHE A 32 24.34 -20.48 -48.31
CA PHE A 32 24.76 -20.07 -49.67
C PHE A 32 26.00 -19.15 -49.65
N ILE A 33 26.08 -18.22 -48.69
CA ILE A 33 27.27 -17.38 -48.49
C ILE A 33 28.47 -18.23 -48.09
N ALA A 34 28.32 -19.18 -47.17
CA ALA A 34 29.39 -20.11 -46.75
C ALA A 34 29.87 -21.00 -47.92
N TYR A 35 28.96 -21.45 -48.78
CA TYR A 35 29.27 -22.15 -50.03
C TYR A 35 30.11 -21.29 -50.99
N LYS A 36 29.80 -19.99 -51.11
CA LYS A 36 30.53 -19.05 -51.97
C LYS A 36 31.87 -18.60 -51.40
N LEU A 37 32.00 -18.51 -50.07
CA LEU A 37 33.22 -18.06 -49.39
C LEU A 37 34.30 -19.14 -49.33
N THR A 38 33.92 -20.42 -49.39
CA THR A 38 34.86 -21.56 -49.30
C THR A 38 35.43 -21.91 -50.69
N PRO A 39 36.74 -21.75 -50.95
CA PRO A 39 37.32 -21.95 -52.28
C PRO A 39 37.63 -23.42 -52.62
N ILE A 40 37.61 -24.32 -51.62
CA ILE A 40 37.95 -25.74 -51.80
C ILE A 40 36.71 -26.48 -52.37
N PRO A 41 36.81 -27.12 -53.55
CA PRO A 41 35.72 -27.91 -54.12
C PRO A 41 35.39 -29.10 -53.20
N LEU A 42 34.13 -29.56 -53.23
CA LEU A 42 33.51 -30.54 -52.32
C LEU A 42 33.34 -30.03 -50.88
N LEU A 43 34.38 -29.44 -50.26
CA LEU A 43 34.27 -28.86 -48.91
C LEU A 43 33.28 -27.70 -48.88
N ASN A 44 33.25 -26.87 -49.93
CA ASN A 44 32.30 -25.77 -50.05
C ASN A 44 30.84 -26.22 -49.97
N LEU A 45 30.48 -27.31 -50.68
CA LEU A 45 29.16 -27.93 -50.64
C LEU A 45 28.84 -28.45 -49.24
N LEU A 46 29.79 -29.17 -48.63
CA LEU A 46 29.61 -29.79 -47.31
C LEU A 46 29.37 -28.71 -46.23
N VAL A 47 30.19 -27.66 -46.21
CA VAL A 47 30.04 -26.51 -45.30
C VAL A 47 28.74 -25.76 -45.55
N GLY A 48 28.40 -25.47 -46.81
CA GLY A 48 27.16 -24.79 -47.17
C GLY A 48 25.91 -25.56 -46.75
N VAL A 49 25.91 -26.90 -46.94
CA VAL A 49 24.83 -27.79 -46.51
C VAL A 49 24.74 -27.87 -44.99
N ILE A 50 25.85 -27.99 -44.25
CA ILE A 50 25.83 -28.00 -42.78
C ILE A 50 25.25 -26.69 -42.22
N VAL A 51 25.75 -25.54 -42.71
CA VAL A 51 25.29 -24.22 -42.25
C VAL A 51 23.81 -23.99 -42.62
N GLY A 52 23.39 -24.39 -43.81
CA GLY A 52 21.99 -24.32 -44.25
C GLY A 52 21.07 -25.24 -43.44
N ALA A 53 21.47 -26.48 -43.19
CA ALA A 53 20.70 -27.50 -42.46
C ALA A 53 20.53 -27.18 -40.96
N MET A 54 21.40 -26.34 -40.39
CA MET A 54 21.28 -25.91 -39.00
C MET A 54 19.98 -25.12 -38.73
N GLY A 55 19.45 -24.39 -39.71
CA GLY A 55 18.16 -23.69 -39.59
C GLY A 55 16.96 -24.64 -39.44
N PRO A 56 16.73 -25.57 -40.37
CA PRO A 56 15.75 -26.64 -40.24
C PRO A 56 15.91 -27.47 -38.96
N ALA A 57 17.16 -27.78 -38.56
CA ALA A 57 17.43 -28.51 -37.32
C ALA A 57 16.94 -27.75 -36.08
N LEU A 58 17.26 -26.45 -35.98
CA LEU A 58 16.78 -25.57 -34.90
C LEU A 58 15.26 -25.41 -34.88
N ALA A 59 14.62 -25.46 -36.05
CA ALA A 59 13.18 -25.29 -36.19
C ALA A 59 12.37 -26.55 -35.84
N PHE A 60 12.86 -27.74 -36.19
CA PHE A 60 12.06 -28.98 -36.21
C PHE A 60 12.54 -30.12 -35.32
N VAL A 61 13.75 -30.08 -34.77
CA VAL A 61 14.24 -31.17 -33.90
C VAL A 61 13.85 -30.90 -32.44
N PRO A 62 12.92 -31.66 -31.84
CA PRO A 62 12.69 -31.61 -30.40
C PRO A 62 13.76 -32.41 -29.65
N VAL A 63 14.13 -31.94 -28.45
CA VAL A 63 14.95 -32.68 -27.48
C VAL A 63 14.22 -32.68 -26.15
N ASN A 64 13.83 -33.87 -25.66
CA ASN A 64 13.05 -34.05 -24.42
C ASN A 64 11.80 -33.16 -24.38
N ASP A 65 10.93 -33.29 -25.39
CA ASP A 65 9.69 -32.53 -25.58
C ASP A 65 9.84 -31.00 -25.62
N ARG A 66 11.04 -30.50 -25.96
CA ARG A 66 11.35 -29.07 -26.06
C ARG A 66 12.01 -28.74 -27.40
N PRO A 67 11.69 -27.60 -28.03
CA PRO A 67 12.41 -27.10 -29.20
C PRO A 67 13.92 -26.96 -28.96
N LEU A 68 14.73 -27.26 -29.98
CA LEU A 68 16.19 -27.26 -29.91
C LEU A 68 16.77 -25.91 -29.44
N ASP A 69 16.21 -24.79 -29.90
CA ASP A 69 16.64 -23.44 -29.52
C ASP A 69 16.58 -23.21 -28.00
N THR A 70 15.49 -23.67 -27.39
CA THR A 70 15.19 -23.56 -25.98
C THR A 70 16.06 -24.50 -25.18
N TRP A 71 16.33 -25.70 -25.72
CA TRP A 71 17.27 -26.65 -25.12
C TRP A 71 18.71 -26.09 -25.12
N ILE A 72 19.22 -25.59 -26.26
CA ILE A 72 20.55 -24.97 -26.37
C ILE A 72 20.66 -23.77 -25.43
N LYS A 73 19.67 -22.87 -25.41
CA LYS A 73 19.67 -21.70 -24.51
C LYS A 73 19.75 -22.09 -23.04
N ASN A 74 19.03 -23.14 -22.65
CA ASN A 74 19.08 -23.66 -21.28
C ASN A 74 20.39 -24.39 -20.98
N LEU A 75 20.97 -25.11 -21.94
CA LEU A 75 22.28 -25.74 -21.83
C LEU A 75 23.39 -24.70 -21.61
N VAL A 76 23.49 -23.69 -22.48
CA VAL A 76 24.47 -22.60 -22.37
C VAL A 76 24.29 -21.85 -21.05
N ARG A 77 23.05 -21.55 -20.67
CA ARG A 77 22.75 -20.94 -19.36
C ARG A 77 23.18 -21.83 -18.19
N ARG A 78 23.04 -23.15 -18.30
CA ARG A 78 23.42 -24.11 -17.24
C ARG A 78 24.93 -24.26 -17.13
N LEU A 79 25.65 -24.32 -18.25
CA LEU A 79 27.11 -24.41 -18.30
C LEU A 79 27.80 -23.14 -17.79
N THR A 80 27.18 -21.97 -18.00
CA THR A 80 27.70 -20.67 -17.53
C THR A 80 27.17 -20.23 -16.17
N SER A 81 26.09 -20.84 -15.65
CA SER A 81 25.57 -20.54 -14.32
C SER A 81 26.41 -21.19 -13.21
N PRO A 82 26.63 -20.52 -12.06
CA PRO A 82 27.22 -21.18 -10.89
C PRO A 82 26.32 -22.32 -10.44
N THR A 83 26.93 -23.48 -10.13
CA THR A 83 26.20 -24.68 -9.69
C THR A 83 25.67 -24.55 -8.25
N GLN A 84 26.21 -23.61 -7.46
CA GLN A 84 25.77 -23.32 -6.10
C GLN A 84 24.57 -22.35 -6.11
N TYR A 85 23.44 -22.82 -5.58
CA TYR A 85 22.26 -22.00 -5.32
C TYR A 85 22.16 -21.71 -3.83
N ILE A 86 22.50 -20.48 -3.42
CA ILE A 86 22.27 -20.03 -2.05
C ILE A 86 20.78 -19.71 -1.87
N TYR A 87 20.12 -20.38 -0.93
CA TYR A 87 18.72 -20.11 -0.60
C TYR A 87 18.58 -18.70 0.00
N HIS A 88 18.05 -17.77 -0.80
CA HIS A 88 17.67 -16.45 -0.34
C HIS A 88 16.22 -16.49 0.12
N LYS A 89 15.99 -16.47 1.44
CA LYS A 89 14.66 -16.42 2.05
C LYS A 89 13.98 -15.09 1.78
N LYS A 90 13.41 -14.93 0.58
CA LYS A 90 12.60 -13.76 0.18
C LYS A 90 11.21 -13.83 0.81
N ASN A 91 11.16 -13.82 2.13
CA ASN A 91 9.95 -13.61 2.90
C ASN A 91 9.76 -12.09 3.03
N PRO A 92 8.95 -11.42 2.20
CA PRO A 92 8.59 -10.04 2.49
C PRO A 92 7.94 -10.01 3.89
N PRO A 93 8.28 -9.02 4.74
CA PRO A 93 7.59 -8.88 6.01
C PRO A 93 6.09 -8.75 5.76
N ILE A 94 5.29 -9.38 6.63
CA ILE A 94 3.83 -9.40 6.48
C ILE A 94 3.33 -7.96 6.35
N TYR A 95 2.35 -7.71 5.48
CA TYR A 95 1.98 -6.37 5.03
C TYR A 95 1.72 -5.36 6.17
N PHE A 96 1.24 -5.82 7.33
CA PHE A 96 1.03 -4.97 8.51
C PHE A 96 2.34 -4.45 9.14
N LEU A 97 3.44 -5.20 9.05
CA LEU A 97 4.77 -4.78 9.53
C LEU A 97 5.41 -3.72 8.62
N LYS A 98 5.07 -3.68 7.33
CA LYS A 98 5.60 -2.69 6.38
C LYS A 98 5.10 -1.27 6.64
N ASN A 99 3.94 -1.16 7.29
CA ASN A 99 3.29 0.11 7.63
C ASN A 99 3.32 0.35 9.15
N LEU A 100 4.29 -0.20 9.87
CA LEU A 100 4.61 0.25 11.22
C LEU A 100 5.26 1.62 11.13
N PHE A 101 4.43 2.66 11.06
CA PHE A 101 4.83 4.00 11.41
C PHE A 101 5.15 3.97 12.92
N PHE A 102 6.43 3.80 13.26
CA PHE A 102 6.90 4.35 14.52
C PHE A 102 6.59 5.84 14.42
N VAL A 103 5.59 6.26 15.19
CA VAL A 103 5.21 7.66 15.28
C VAL A 103 6.32 8.35 16.05
N ASN A 104 7.37 8.70 15.31
CA ASN A 104 8.44 9.61 15.71
C ASN A 104 7.86 11.03 15.80
N ASP A 105 6.71 11.20 16.44
CA ASP A 105 6.25 12.50 16.91
C ASP A 105 7.21 12.89 18.04
N PRO A 106 8.11 13.87 17.84
CA PRO A 106 8.91 14.38 18.95
C PRO A 106 7.99 14.84 20.09
N HIS A 107 6.78 15.30 19.78
CA HIS A 107 5.76 15.71 20.76
C HIS A 107 5.30 14.60 21.71
N ARG A 108 5.26 13.32 21.32
CA ARG A 108 4.92 12.23 22.26
C ARG A 108 6.08 11.96 23.22
N VAL A 109 7.31 11.90 22.72
CA VAL A 109 8.51 11.75 23.55
C VAL A 109 8.67 12.96 24.49
N MET A 110 8.47 14.18 23.98
CA MET A 110 8.49 15.40 24.78
C MET A 110 7.36 15.44 25.81
N SER A 111 6.15 14.94 25.52
CA SER A 111 5.08 14.87 26.54
C SER A 111 5.45 13.95 27.72
N HIS A 112 6.23 12.88 27.49
CA HIS A 112 6.73 12.03 28.57
C HIS A 112 7.82 12.73 29.38
N ILE A 113 8.76 13.41 28.72
CA ILE A 113 9.83 14.19 29.36
C ILE A 113 9.23 15.34 30.19
N GLU A 114 8.35 16.15 29.60
CA GLU A 114 7.66 17.26 30.26
C GLU A 114 6.78 16.78 31.43
N SER A 115 6.16 15.60 31.31
CA SER A 115 5.40 15.00 32.43
C SER A 115 6.31 14.56 33.58
N GLN A 116 7.49 14.00 33.29
CA GLN A 116 8.47 13.63 34.31
C GLN A 116 9.08 14.86 35.00
N GLU A 117 9.36 15.93 34.25
CA GLU A 117 9.88 17.19 34.77
C GLU A 117 8.83 17.91 35.64
N LYS A 118 7.57 17.97 35.22
CA LYS A 118 6.47 18.50 36.05
C LYS A 118 6.25 17.67 37.31
N LEU A 119 6.36 16.35 37.23
CA LEU A 119 6.25 15.46 38.39
C LEU A 119 7.40 15.68 39.38
N SER A 120 8.66 15.77 38.91
CA SER A 120 9.81 16.00 39.78
C SER A 120 9.75 17.39 40.45
N ALA A 121 9.37 18.43 39.68
CA ALA A 121 9.13 19.78 40.22
C ALA A 121 8.00 19.81 41.26
N TYR A 122 6.89 19.09 41.03
CA TYR A 122 5.80 18.97 42.00
C TYR A 122 6.25 18.24 43.27
N LEU A 123 6.98 17.13 43.15
CA LEU A 123 7.51 16.38 44.29
C LEU A 123 8.52 17.21 45.10
N ALA A 124 9.41 17.97 44.44
CA ALA A 124 10.33 18.89 45.10
C ALA A 124 9.59 20.01 45.86
N LYS A 125 8.62 20.67 45.19
CA LYS A 125 7.78 21.73 45.79
C LYS A 125 6.89 21.24 46.94
N THR A 126 6.46 19.98 46.88
CA THR A 126 5.64 19.35 47.93
C THR A 126 6.50 18.89 49.11
N LYS A 127 7.75 18.48 48.89
CA LYS A 127 8.70 18.18 49.98
C LYS A 127 9.16 19.43 50.72
N SER A 128 9.28 20.59 50.05
CA SER A 128 9.68 21.84 50.71
C SER A 128 8.55 22.56 51.45
N ASN A 129 7.28 22.23 51.16
CA ASN A 129 6.12 22.77 51.87
C ASN A 129 5.25 21.64 52.45
N LEU A 130 5.53 21.25 53.70
CA LEU A 130 4.59 20.55 54.57
C LEU A 130 3.83 21.58 55.43
N PRO A 131 2.69 22.14 54.98
CA PRO A 131 1.79 22.86 55.87
C PRO A 131 1.09 21.86 56.80
N SER A 132 1.00 22.19 58.09
CA SER A 132 0.38 21.34 59.13
C SER A 132 -1.01 20.82 58.70
N PRO A 133 -1.34 19.55 59.02
CA PRO A 133 -2.48 18.84 58.42
C PRO A 133 -3.86 19.48 58.65
N ASN A 134 -4.00 20.39 59.61
CA ASN A 134 -5.26 21.08 59.90
C ASN A 134 -5.71 22.06 58.79
N ARG A 135 -4.79 22.78 58.12
CA ARG A 135 -5.18 23.80 57.13
C ARG A 135 -5.78 23.20 55.84
N LYS A 136 -5.34 22.01 55.42
CA LYS A 136 -5.87 21.33 54.22
C LYS A 136 -7.35 20.95 54.35
N LYS A 137 -7.82 20.57 55.54
CA LYS A 137 -9.23 20.21 55.75
C LYS A 137 -10.17 21.42 55.56
N GLN A 138 -9.72 22.61 55.96
CA GLN A 138 -10.49 23.85 55.83
C GLN A 138 -10.59 24.32 54.36
N SER A 139 -9.50 24.26 53.59
CA SER A 139 -9.53 24.70 52.18
C SER A 139 -10.38 23.80 51.28
N ILE A 140 -10.43 22.49 51.55
CA ILE A 140 -11.26 21.54 50.77
C ILE A 140 -12.76 21.83 51.01
N ALA A 141 -13.16 22.15 52.25
CA ALA A 141 -14.54 22.51 52.57
C ALA A 141 -15.00 23.78 51.83
N VAL A 142 -14.14 24.80 51.74
CA VAL A 142 -14.45 26.06 51.02
C VAL A 142 -14.59 25.84 49.52
N LEU A 143 -13.73 25.01 48.91
CA LEU A 143 -13.79 24.71 47.47
C LEU A 143 -15.03 23.91 47.06
N LEU A 144 -15.56 23.06 47.94
CA LEU A 144 -16.81 22.34 47.72
C LEU A 144 -18.06 23.24 47.79
N GLN A 145 -17.96 24.41 48.43
CA GLN A 145 -19.10 25.32 48.64
C GLN A 145 -19.30 26.34 47.52
N LYS A 146 -18.30 26.60 46.66
CA LYS A 146 -18.42 27.57 45.56
C LYS A 146 -17.80 27.09 44.23
N PRO A 147 -18.52 26.29 43.43
CA PRO A 147 -17.99 25.75 42.16
C PRO A 147 -17.91 26.76 40.99
N LYS A 148 -18.57 27.92 41.08
CA LYS A 148 -18.84 28.78 39.90
C LYS A 148 -17.80 29.87 39.61
N GLU A 149 -17.02 30.30 40.60
CA GLU A 149 -16.07 31.41 40.43
C GLU A 149 -14.77 30.98 39.69
N ALA A 150 -14.42 29.69 39.71
CA ALA A 150 -13.22 29.16 39.03
C ALA A 150 -13.35 29.04 37.49
N LEU A 151 -14.53 29.26 36.90
CA LEU A 151 -14.81 29.06 35.47
C LEU A 151 -14.74 30.35 34.63
N ILE A 152 -14.54 31.52 35.26
CA ILE A 152 -14.74 32.82 34.61
C ILE A 152 -13.43 33.46 34.11
N GLU A 153 -12.27 33.08 34.67
CA GLU A 153 -11.06 33.91 34.57
C GLU A 153 -10.06 33.58 33.43
N GLN A 154 -10.40 32.68 32.49
CA GLN A 154 -9.57 32.40 31.30
C GLN A 154 -10.24 32.81 29.98
N LYS A 155 -10.52 34.12 29.84
CA LYS A 155 -10.80 34.75 28.54
C LYS A 155 -9.95 36.02 28.31
N LYS A 156 -8.64 35.82 28.11
CA LYS A 156 -7.74 36.84 27.53
C LYS A 156 -6.76 36.19 26.56
N ALA A 157 -6.87 36.53 25.28
CA ALA A 157 -5.98 36.08 24.23
C ALA A 157 -4.80 37.08 24.05
N PRO A 158 -3.55 36.62 23.87
CA PRO A 158 -2.46 37.46 23.39
C PRO A 158 -2.58 37.70 21.88
N GLN A 159 -2.46 38.96 21.47
CA GLN A 159 -2.40 39.37 20.06
C GLN A 159 -1.00 39.12 19.46
N LYS A 160 -0.95 39.05 18.12
CA LYS A 160 0.25 38.72 17.33
C LYS A 160 0.88 39.98 16.73
N PRO A 161 2.20 40.20 16.83
CA PRO A 161 2.94 41.11 15.95
C PRO A 161 3.43 40.45 14.64
N ALA A 162 3.96 41.25 13.72
CA ALA A 162 4.39 40.86 12.35
C ALA A 162 5.55 41.77 11.85
N ILE A 163 6.23 41.59 10.70
CA ILE A 163 5.94 40.68 9.57
C ILE A 163 7.11 39.73 9.19
N PRO A 164 8.23 40.15 8.55
CA PRO A 164 8.73 39.32 7.43
C PRO A 164 10.19 38.84 7.56
N ASN A 165 10.49 37.63 7.05
CA ASN A 165 11.04 37.51 5.68
C ASN A 165 11.18 36.06 5.18
N VAL A 166 11.46 35.93 3.88
CA VAL A 166 11.34 34.71 3.07
C VAL A 166 12.56 33.78 3.19
N VAL A 167 12.31 32.48 3.38
CA VAL A 167 13.18 31.39 2.87
C VAL A 167 12.30 30.34 2.20
N VAL A 168 12.42 30.19 0.89
CA VAL A 168 11.71 29.15 0.12
C VAL A 168 12.32 27.79 0.42
N LYS A 169 11.67 26.98 1.26
CA LYS A 169 12.03 25.58 1.50
C LYS A 169 10.91 24.69 0.96
N LYS A 170 11.29 23.66 0.18
CA LYS A 170 10.38 22.79 -0.59
C LYS A 170 9.14 22.37 0.21
N ILE A 171 7.97 22.59 -0.38
CA ILE A 171 6.67 22.21 0.20
C ILE A 171 6.61 20.68 0.29
N GLN A 172 6.82 20.16 1.49
CA GLN A 172 6.21 18.88 1.87
C GLN A 172 4.74 19.18 2.18
N PRO A 173 3.76 18.44 1.62
CA PRO A 173 2.37 18.65 1.96
C PRO A 173 2.18 18.36 3.45
N ALA A 174 1.85 19.39 4.23
CA ALA A 174 1.45 19.22 5.61
C ALA A 174 0.29 18.22 5.68
N PRO A 175 0.18 17.38 6.73
CA PRO A 175 -0.90 16.42 6.86
C PRO A 175 -2.24 17.16 6.98
N THR A 176 -2.93 17.31 5.85
CA THR A 176 -4.27 17.89 5.77
C THR A 176 -5.21 16.96 6.52
N LYS A 177 -5.64 17.40 7.70
CA LYS A 177 -6.61 16.67 8.52
C LYS A 177 -7.85 16.40 7.66
N PRO A 178 -8.34 15.16 7.58
CA PRO A 178 -9.57 14.88 6.88
C PRO A 178 -10.74 15.57 7.59
N PHE A 179 -11.62 16.19 6.81
CA PHE A 179 -12.86 16.79 7.28
C PHE A 179 -13.73 15.77 8.03
N PHE A 180 -13.75 14.54 7.51
CA PHE A 180 -14.34 13.38 8.19
C PHE A 180 -13.53 12.12 7.87
N SER A 181 -13.37 11.23 8.86
CA SER A 181 -12.71 9.92 8.71
C SER A 181 -13.38 8.85 9.57
N GLY A 182 -13.20 7.59 9.19
CA GLY A 182 -13.71 6.44 9.94
C GLY A 182 -12.90 5.18 9.66
N ILE A 183 -13.19 4.13 10.43
CA ILE A 183 -12.53 2.82 10.34
C ILE A 183 -13.60 1.73 10.27
N VAL A 184 -13.49 0.84 9.28
CA VAL A 184 -14.36 -0.33 9.12
C VAL A 184 -13.61 -1.59 9.58
N LYS A 185 -14.22 -2.35 10.48
CA LYS A 185 -13.69 -3.60 11.05
C LYS A 185 -14.74 -4.71 10.99
N ASN A 186 -14.35 -5.96 11.23
CA ASN A 186 -15.29 -7.03 11.59
C ASN A 186 -15.48 -7.14 13.11
N HIS A 187 -16.33 -8.05 13.56
CA HIS A 187 -16.61 -8.27 14.99
C HIS A 187 -15.36 -8.75 15.77
N ARG A 188 -14.38 -9.32 15.08
CA ARG A 188 -13.06 -9.75 15.61
C ARG A 188 -12.02 -8.61 15.62
N LEU A 189 -12.47 -7.36 15.46
CA LEU A 189 -11.66 -6.14 15.39
C LEU A 189 -10.66 -6.08 14.21
N ILE A 190 -10.77 -6.99 13.23
CA ILE A 190 -9.90 -7.02 12.05
C ILE A 190 -10.35 -5.94 11.07
N PRO A 191 -9.48 -5.02 10.62
CA PRO A 191 -9.84 -3.98 9.66
C PRO A 191 -10.20 -4.57 8.29
N LEU A 192 -11.23 -4.01 7.65
CA LEU A 192 -11.78 -4.52 6.39
C LEU A 192 -11.39 -3.62 5.19
N PRO A 193 -10.45 -4.06 4.34
CA PRO A 193 -9.94 -3.26 3.24
C PRO A 193 -10.78 -3.40 1.96
N GLY A 194 -10.91 -2.30 1.21
CA GLY A 194 -11.62 -2.27 -0.07
C GLY A 194 -13.14 -2.20 0.00
N VAL A 195 -13.73 -2.07 1.20
CA VAL A 195 -15.16 -1.80 1.41
C VAL A 195 -15.51 -0.44 0.80
N LEU A 196 -16.61 -0.38 0.06
CA LEU A 196 -17.16 0.84 -0.53
C LEU A 196 -18.15 1.48 0.44
N ILE A 197 -18.05 2.79 0.62
CA ILE A 197 -18.94 3.57 1.49
C ILE A 197 -19.67 4.59 0.63
N TYR A 198 -20.98 4.41 0.50
CA TYR A 198 -21.88 5.34 -0.16
C TYR A 198 -22.44 6.29 0.92
N VAL A 199 -22.11 7.58 0.80
CA VAL A 199 -22.72 8.63 1.61
C VAL A 199 -23.86 9.21 0.80
N LYS A 200 -25.08 9.08 1.31
CA LYS A 200 -26.32 9.54 0.67
C LYS A 200 -26.93 10.71 1.44
N ASP A 201 -27.52 11.66 0.72
CA ASP A 201 -28.33 12.73 1.31
C ASP A 201 -29.67 12.19 1.87
N GLY A 202 -30.48 13.08 2.46
CA GLY A 202 -31.81 12.74 3.01
C GLY A 202 -32.83 12.30 1.95
N GLN A 203 -32.53 12.55 0.67
CA GLN A 203 -33.32 12.16 -0.49
C GLN A 203 -32.86 10.81 -1.10
N GLY A 204 -31.76 10.23 -0.58
CA GLY A 204 -31.20 8.95 -1.03
C GLY A 204 -30.19 9.05 -2.18
N ASN A 205 -29.84 10.25 -2.66
CA ASN A 205 -28.84 10.43 -3.71
C ASN A 205 -27.43 10.27 -3.15
N VAL A 206 -26.55 9.59 -3.89
CA VAL A 206 -25.14 9.40 -3.48
C VAL A 206 -24.35 10.70 -3.69
N VAL A 207 -24.08 11.42 -2.61
CA VAL A 207 -23.24 12.64 -2.61
C VAL A 207 -21.74 12.33 -2.55
N ARG A 208 -21.36 11.15 -2.05
CA ARG A 208 -19.95 10.73 -1.96
C ARG A 208 -19.82 9.21 -2.05
N LEU A 209 -18.80 8.76 -2.76
CA LEU A 209 -18.31 7.38 -2.71
C LEU A 209 -16.89 7.39 -2.15
N LEU A 210 -16.66 6.60 -1.10
CA LEU A 210 -15.35 6.40 -0.47
C LEU A 210 -15.00 4.90 -0.50
N LYS A 211 -13.72 4.58 -0.28
CA LYS A 211 -13.22 3.19 -0.22
C LYS A 211 -12.23 3.05 0.92
N THR A 212 -12.31 1.96 1.69
CA THR A 212 -11.35 1.69 2.76
C THR A 212 -9.97 1.31 2.22
N ASN A 213 -8.92 1.80 2.87
CA ASN A 213 -7.54 1.45 2.60
C ASN A 213 -7.17 0.08 3.24
N PRO A 214 -5.92 -0.42 3.10
CA PRO A 214 -5.48 -1.69 3.71
C PRO A 214 -5.65 -1.82 5.23
N HIS A 215 -5.85 -0.70 5.94
CA HIS A 215 -6.06 -0.63 7.39
C HIS A 215 -7.54 -0.40 7.76
N GLY A 216 -8.48 -0.57 6.82
CA GLY A 216 -9.91 -0.34 7.04
C GLY A 216 -10.30 1.14 7.16
N VAL A 217 -9.33 2.06 7.04
CA VAL A 217 -9.55 3.50 7.22
C VAL A 217 -10.06 4.13 5.94
N PHE A 218 -11.02 5.05 6.08
CA PHE A 218 -11.52 5.90 5.00
C PHE A 218 -11.68 7.36 5.48
N GLY A 219 -11.78 8.30 4.56
CA GLY A 219 -12.05 9.70 4.90
C GLY A 219 -12.14 10.61 3.67
N THR A 220 -12.60 11.84 3.89
CA THR A 220 -12.68 12.88 2.86
C THR A 220 -11.99 14.16 3.36
N LEU A 221 -11.21 14.80 2.49
CA LEU A 221 -10.65 16.14 2.73
C LEU A 221 -11.64 17.26 2.36
N LYS A 222 -12.53 17.00 1.39
CA LYS A 222 -13.54 17.96 0.96
C LYS A 222 -14.65 18.02 2.01
N PRO A 223 -15.07 19.23 2.46
CA PRO A 223 -16.20 19.39 3.37
C PRO A 223 -17.51 18.93 2.72
N LEU A 224 -18.43 18.49 3.57
CA LEU A 224 -19.84 18.25 3.24
C LEU A 224 -20.68 19.28 4.03
N PRO A 225 -21.82 19.75 3.48
CA PRO A 225 -22.76 20.57 4.22
C PRO A 225 -23.17 19.94 5.57
N GLN A 226 -23.52 20.75 6.56
CA GLN A 226 -24.06 20.23 7.82
C GLN A 226 -25.46 19.65 7.57
N SER A 227 -25.57 18.32 7.55
CA SER A 227 -26.82 17.62 7.32
C SER A 227 -26.78 16.21 7.92
N ASP A 228 -27.96 15.59 7.94
CA ASP A 228 -28.12 14.16 8.17
C ASP A 228 -27.77 13.39 6.89
N TYR A 229 -26.78 12.50 6.97
CA TYR A 229 -26.39 11.62 5.87
C TYR A 229 -26.62 10.16 6.22
N LEU A 230 -26.96 9.38 5.21
CA LEU A 230 -27.13 7.94 5.30
C LEU A 230 -25.88 7.25 4.73
N PHE A 231 -25.22 6.44 5.56
CA PHE A 231 -24.02 5.70 5.20
C PHE A 231 -24.37 4.24 4.92
N GLU A 232 -24.14 3.80 3.70
CA GLU A 232 -24.29 2.40 3.25
C GLU A 232 -22.91 1.83 2.92
N PHE A 233 -22.58 0.67 3.52
CA PHE A 233 -21.29 0.01 3.36
C PHE A 233 -21.47 -1.28 2.55
N LYS A 234 -20.68 -1.44 1.49
CA LYS A 234 -20.76 -2.59 0.59
C LYS A 234 -19.39 -3.18 0.33
N ASP A 235 -19.21 -4.45 0.68
CA ASP A 235 -18.04 -5.23 0.28
C ASP A 235 -18.20 -5.71 -1.18
N PRO A 236 -17.29 -5.35 -2.12
CA PRO A 236 -17.32 -5.87 -3.49
C PRO A 236 -17.27 -7.40 -3.61
N LYS A 237 -16.84 -8.12 -2.56
CA LYS A 237 -16.81 -9.58 -2.51
C LYS A 237 -18.06 -10.20 -1.85
N ASN A 238 -19.02 -9.39 -1.39
CA ASN A 238 -20.18 -9.84 -0.60
C ASN A 238 -19.82 -10.80 0.57
N THR A 239 -18.62 -10.67 1.14
CA THR A 239 -18.18 -11.50 2.28
C THR A 239 -18.65 -10.90 3.61
N TYR A 240 -18.75 -9.56 3.67
CA TYR A 240 -19.17 -8.82 4.85
C TYR A 240 -20.42 -7.99 4.57
N PHE A 241 -21.42 -8.11 5.45
CA PHE A 241 -22.64 -7.31 5.44
C PHE A 241 -22.57 -6.24 6.53
N PHE A 242 -23.29 -5.14 6.33
CA PHE A 242 -23.26 -3.98 7.21
C PHE A 242 -24.66 -3.39 7.34
N ASP A 243 -24.92 -2.75 8.47
CA ASP A 243 -26.11 -1.92 8.60
C ASP A 243 -25.93 -0.57 7.91
N THR A 244 -27.03 -0.07 7.38
CA THR A 244 -27.16 1.31 6.94
C THR A 244 -27.33 2.21 8.16
N ILE A 245 -26.44 3.20 8.32
CA ILE A 245 -26.39 4.04 9.53
C ILE A 245 -26.62 5.50 9.14
N LYS A 246 -27.56 6.17 9.82
CA LYS A 246 -27.81 7.60 9.66
C LYS A 246 -26.96 8.39 10.65
N LEU A 247 -26.13 9.31 10.15
CA LEU A 247 -25.22 10.14 10.94
C LEU A 247 -25.33 11.61 10.53
N ARG A 248 -25.37 12.49 11.52
CA ARG A 248 -25.27 13.94 11.31
C ARG A 248 -23.80 14.34 11.20
N ILE A 249 -23.45 15.07 10.14
CA ILE A 249 -22.09 15.57 9.93
C ILE A 249 -22.03 17.03 10.41
N GLU A 250 -21.03 17.37 11.22
CA GLU A 250 -20.76 18.71 11.73
C GLU A 250 -19.41 19.23 11.22
N GLU A 251 -19.15 20.54 11.34
CA GLU A 251 -17.99 21.21 10.73
C GLU A 251 -16.61 20.67 11.18
N SER A 252 -16.53 19.99 12.33
CA SER A 252 -15.32 19.27 12.74
C SER A 252 -15.61 18.00 13.54
N ASN A 253 -15.74 16.88 12.84
CA ASN A 253 -15.78 15.55 13.47
C ASN A 253 -14.36 15.16 13.97
N LEU A 254 -14.03 15.57 15.20
CA LEU A 254 -12.71 15.39 15.82
C LEU A 254 -12.32 13.93 16.10
N LYS A 255 -13.27 13.00 16.09
CA LYS A 255 -13.04 11.56 16.32
C LYS A 255 -13.42 10.75 15.08
N PRO A 256 -12.61 9.76 14.66
CA PRO A 256 -13.01 8.83 13.62
C PRO A 256 -14.21 7.99 14.09
N PHE A 257 -15.21 7.79 13.21
CA PHE A 257 -16.30 6.84 13.50
C PHE A 257 -15.84 5.40 13.24
N GLU A 258 -16.22 4.47 14.11
CA GLU A 258 -15.94 3.04 13.94
C GLU A 258 -17.20 2.31 13.47
N PHE A 259 -17.03 1.45 12.47
CA PHE A 259 -18.11 0.68 11.83
C PHE A 259 -17.74 -0.79 11.83
N PHE A 260 -18.72 -1.65 12.12
CA PHE A 260 -18.53 -3.08 12.26
C PHE A 260 -19.40 -3.86 11.28
N SER A 261 -18.85 -4.89 10.65
CA SER A 261 -19.64 -5.83 9.85
C SER A 261 -20.50 -6.73 10.73
N LYS A 262 -21.69 -7.10 10.24
CA LYS A 262 -22.45 -8.24 10.71
C LYS A 262 -21.82 -9.52 10.13
N GLU A 263 -21.47 -10.47 11.01
CA GLU A 263 -21.13 -11.83 10.61
C GLU A 263 -22.46 -12.57 10.33
N LEU A 264 -22.55 -13.28 9.20
CA LEU A 264 -23.52 -14.36 9.05
C LEU A 264 -22.99 -15.54 9.86
N ILE A 265 -23.86 -16.14 10.66
CA ILE A 265 -23.61 -17.41 11.39
C ILE A 265 -23.67 -18.57 10.39
#